data_AF-A0A2V8DKF2-F1
#
_entry.id   AF-A0A2V8DKF2-F1
#
_cell.length_a   1.000
_cell.length_b   1.000
_cell.length_c   1.000
_cell.angle_alpha   90.00
_cell.angle_beta   90.00
_cell.angle_gamma   90.00
#
_symmetry.space_group_name_H-M   'P 1'
#
loop_
_entity.id
_entity.type
_entity.pdbx_description
1 polymer ?
#
loop_
_entity_poly.entity_id
_entity_poly.type
_entity_poly.pdbx_seq_one_letter_code
_entity_poly.pdbx_strand_id
1 'polypeptide(L)'
;MALLSTADQQKLRDAFNEMTSSVRLLFFTQALECETCPQTKQILDELPPLSDKITIEEVNFVLERDRATGFGIDRVPAVALERLDADGHVHDARIRFIGTPSGYEFISLVQAVLLVGGRPSGLTEENRRRVMAVNQPVRMQVFTTPT
;
A
#
# COMPACT_ATOMS: atom_id res chain seq x y z
N MET A 1 9.09 -16.55 -11.81
CA MET A 1 7.79 -17.24 -11.85
C MET A 1 6.80 -16.31 -11.19
N ALA A 2 5.61 -16.10 -11.77
CA ALA A 2 4.61 -15.24 -11.15
C ALA A 2 4.21 -15.82 -9.79
N LEU A 3 4.14 -14.97 -8.76
CA LEU A 3 3.71 -15.38 -7.42
C LEU A 3 2.21 -15.67 -7.39
N LEU A 4 1.44 -15.04 -8.28
CA LEU A 4 0.00 -15.18 -8.38
C LEU A 4 -0.41 -16.16 -9.47
N SER A 5 -1.45 -16.95 -9.18
CA SER A 5 -2.09 -17.79 -10.19
C SER A 5 -2.80 -16.94 -11.24
N THR A 6 -2.96 -17.43 -12.47
CA THR A 6 -3.69 -16.71 -13.53
C THR A 6 -5.13 -16.37 -13.12
N ALA A 7 -5.78 -17.26 -12.36
CA ALA A 7 -7.13 -17.02 -11.84
C ALA A 7 -7.17 -15.87 -10.83
N ASP A 8 -6.18 -15.76 -9.95
CA ASP A 8 -6.11 -14.67 -8.98
C ASP A 8 -5.69 -13.35 -9.62
N GLN A 9 -4.78 -13.39 -10.60
CA GLN A 9 -4.46 -12.22 -11.43
C GLN A 9 -5.71 -11.67 -12.12
N GLN A 10 -6.58 -12.53 -12.66
CA GLN A 10 -7.82 -12.07 -13.29
C GLN A 10 -8.76 -11.41 -12.28
N LYS A 11 -8.98 -12.01 -11.10
CA LYS A 11 -9.80 -11.40 -10.05
C LYS A 11 -9.27 -10.03 -9.62
N LEU A 12 -7.95 -9.89 -9.52
CA LEU A 12 -7.32 -8.62 -9.16
C LEU A 12 -7.48 -7.58 -10.26
N ARG A 13 -7.35 -7.95 -11.54
CA ARG A 13 -7.65 -7.06 -12.67
C ARG A 13 -9.08 -6.55 -12.60
N ASP A 14 -10.04 -7.45 -12.37
CA ASP A 14 -11.45 -7.10 -12.27
C ASP A 14 -11.69 -6.13 -11.10
N ALA A 15 -11.08 -6.38 -9.94
CA ALA A 15 -11.17 -5.49 -8.79
C ALA A 15 -10.51 -4.12 -9.04
N PHE A 16 -9.32 -4.08 -9.67
CA PHE A 16 -8.61 -2.84 -9.96
C PHE A 16 -9.30 -1.99 -11.03
N ASN A 17 -10.13 -2.59 -11.88
CA ASN A 17 -10.97 -1.84 -12.81
C ASN A 17 -12.01 -0.94 -12.10
N GLU A 18 -12.41 -1.27 -10.87
CA GLU A 18 -13.29 -0.44 -10.05
C GLU A 18 -12.58 0.82 -9.50
N MET A 19 -11.25 0.90 -9.56
CA MET A 19 -10.51 2.06 -9.06
C MET A 19 -10.82 3.30 -9.89
N THR A 20 -11.06 4.43 -9.22
CA THR A 20 -11.32 5.73 -9.86
C THR A 20 -10.11 6.64 -9.83
N SER A 21 -9.16 6.39 -8.92
CA SER A 21 -7.93 7.15 -8.74
C SER A 21 -6.69 6.26 -8.89
N SER A 22 -5.58 6.86 -9.31
CA SER A 22 -4.29 6.16 -9.36
C SER A 22 -3.67 6.09 -7.97
N VAL A 23 -2.92 5.03 -7.70
CA VAL A 23 -2.27 4.75 -6.41
C VAL A 23 -0.79 4.54 -6.64
N ARG A 24 0.02 5.25 -5.88
CA ARG A 24 1.47 5.06 -5.83
C ARG A 24 1.85 4.39 -4.52
N LEU A 25 2.59 3.29 -4.63
CA LEU A 25 3.18 2.58 -3.51
C LEU A 25 4.63 3.02 -3.39
N LEU A 26 4.94 3.77 -2.34
CA LEU A 26 6.32 4.11 -1.99
C LEU A 26 6.93 2.93 -1.24
N PHE A 27 7.83 2.20 -1.89
CA PHE A 27 8.52 1.06 -1.30
C PHE A 27 9.87 1.48 -0.73
N PHE A 28 9.93 1.59 0.59
CA PHE A 28 11.15 1.88 1.32
C PHE A 28 11.98 0.60 1.50
N THR A 29 13.19 0.63 0.95
CA THR A 29 14.07 -0.54 0.87
C THR A 29 15.53 -0.13 1.08
N GLN A 30 16.37 -1.13 1.35
CA GLN A 30 17.83 -0.96 1.42
C GLN A 30 18.52 -2.24 0.94
N ALA A 31 19.71 -2.09 0.37
CA ALA A 31 20.47 -3.21 -0.18
C ALA A 31 21.17 -4.06 0.89
N LEU A 32 21.59 -3.43 1.99
CA LEU A 32 22.30 -4.07 3.10
C LEU A 32 21.37 -4.21 4.30
N GLU A 33 21.52 -5.28 5.08
CA GLU A 33 20.75 -5.47 6.32
C GLU A 33 19.22 -5.46 6.12
N CYS A 34 18.75 -5.97 4.98
CA CYS A 34 17.31 -6.18 4.75
C CYS A 34 17.06 -7.48 3.98
N GLU A 35 17.04 -8.59 4.70
CA GLU A 35 16.88 -9.93 4.13
C GLU A 35 15.56 -10.10 3.38
N THR A 36 14.50 -9.42 3.84
CA THR A 36 13.15 -9.56 3.29
C THR A 36 12.77 -8.47 2.29
N CYS A 37 13.65 -7.49 2.04
CA CYS A 37 13.43 -6.46 1.01
C CYS A 37 13.30 -7.05 -0.40
N PRO A 38 14.15 -8.01 -0.84
CA PRO A 38 13.99 -8.63 -2.16
C PRO A 38 12.65 -9.36 -2.32
N GLN A 39 12.20 -10.07 -1.27
CA GLN A 39 10.90 -10.74 -1.28
C GLN A 39 9.75 -9.74 -1.35
N THR A 40 9.82 -8.64 -0.58
CA THR A 40 8.81 -7.58 -0.62
C THR A 40 8.73 -6.97 -2.02
N LYS A 41 9.88 -6.70 -2.65
CA LYS A 41 9.94 -6.21 -4.03
C LYS A 41 9.21 -7.14 -4.99
N GLN A 42 9.51 -8.44 -4.94
CA GLN A 42 8.86 -9.43 -5.80
C GLN A 42 7.32 -9.44 -5.63
N ILE A 43 6.83 -9.33 -4.39
CA ILE A 43 5.39 -9.26 -4.13
C ILE A 43 4.78 -7.99 -4.73
N LEU A 44 5.43 -6.85 -4.55
CA LEU A 44 4.93 -5.57 -5.05
C LEU A 44 4.93 -5.53 -6.58
N ASP A 45 5.99 -6.04 -7.24
CA ASP A 45 6.14 -6.06 -8.70
C ASP A 45 5.03 -6.86 -9.42
N GLU A 46 4.26 -7.68 -8.72
CA GLU A 46 3.07 -8.35 -9.28
C GLU A 46 1.89 -7.38 -9.51
N LEU A 47 1.84 -6.21 -8.86
CA LEU A 47 0.69 -5.30 -8.90
C LEU A 47 0.63 -4.40 -10.15
N PRO A 48 1.70 -3.69 -10.57
CA PRO A 48 1.64 -2.81 -11.75
C PRO A 48 1.19 -3.50 -13.04
N PRO A 49 1.58 -4.77 -13.33
CA PRO A 49 1.08 -5.49 -14.51
C PRO A 49 -0.44 -5.76 -14.50
N LEU A 50 -1.11 -5.61 -13.35
CA LEU A 50 -2.53 -5.87 -13.17
C LEU A 50 -3.40 -4.61 -13.39
N SER A 51 -2.81 -3.41 -13.31
CA SER A 51 -3.52 -2.15 -13.53
C SER A 51 -2.57 -0.98 -13.81
N ASP A 52 -2.84 -0.21 -14.87
CA ASP A 52 -2.10 1.02 -15.20
C ASP A 52 -2.25 2.13 -14.14
N LYS A 53 -3.20 1.97 -13.21
CA LYS A 53 -3.44 2.91 -12.10
C LYS A 53 -2.51 2.67 -10.91
N ILE A 54 -1.73 1.59 -10.92
CA ILE A 54 -0.85 1.22 -9.81
C ILE A 54 0.60 1.45 -10.23
N THR A 55 1.31 2.26 -9.46
CA THR A 55 2.74 2.52 -9.66
C THR A 55 3.50 2.22 -8.38
N ILE A 56 4.75 1.77 -8.52
CA ILE A 56 5.65 1.53 -7.40
C ILE A 56 6.85 2.45 -7.58
N GLU A 57 7.20 3.16 -6.53
CA GLU A 57 8.39 3.98 -6.47
C GLU A 57 9.28 3.48 -5.33
N GLU A 58 10.49 3.06 -5.67
CA GLU A 58 11.48 2.64 -4.69
C GLU A 58 12.15 3.85 -4.06
N VAL A 59 12.21 3.84 -2.73
CA VAL A 59 12.86 4.87 -1.92
C VAL A 59 13.97 4.19 -1.12
N ASN A 60 15.21 4.65 -1.31
CA ASN A 60 16.32 4.11 -0.54
C ASN A 60 16.30 4.68 0.87
N PHE A 61 16.04 3.84 1.86
CA PHE A 61 15.87 4.26 3.26
C PHE A 61 17.11 4.96 3.84
N VAL A 62 18.32 4.57 3.42
CA VAL A 62 19.57 5.13 3.94
C VAL A 62 19.95 6.44 3.25
N LEU A 63 19.73 6.52 1.93
CA LEU A 63 20.10 7.68 1.12
C LEU A 63 19.03 8.79 1.13
N GLU A 64 17.75 8.42 1.25
CA GLU A 64 16.61 9.34 1.18
C GLU A 64 15.92 9.47 2.56
N ARG A 65 16.71 9.73 3.61
CA ARG A 65 16.22 9.79 5.00
C ARG A 65 15.11 10.80 5.24
N ASP A 66 15.17 11.95 4.57
CA ASP A 66 14.15 13.00 4.70
C ASP A 66 12.79 12.51 4.19
N ARG A 67 12.79 11.73 3.11
CA ARG A 67 11.58 11.09 2.59
C ARG A 67 11.06 10.05 3.58
N ALA A 68 11.90 9.14 4.06
CA ALA A 68 11.50 8.14 5.05
C ALA A 68 10.90 8.79 6.32
N THR A 69 11.55 9.82 6.84
CA THR A 69 11.09 10.57 8.01
C THR A 69 9.76 11.28 7.74
N GLY A 70 9.58 11.87 6.55
CA GLY A 70 8.34 12.52 6.14
C GLY A 70 7.13 11.58 6.14
N PHE A 71 7.33 10.29 5.85
CA PHE A 71 6.27 9.27 5.91
C PHE A 71 6.17 8.55 7.27
N GLY A 72 7.02 8.93 8.24
CA GLY A 72 7.09 8.29 9.55
C GLY A 72 7.65 6.85 9.51
N ILE A 73 8.45 6.54 8.51
CA ILE A 73 9.09 5.24 8.33
C ILE A 73 10.40 5.21 9.13
N ASP A 74 10.48 4.28 10.08
CA ASP A 74 11.64 4.07 10.94
C ASP A 74 12.36 2.74 10.68
N ARG A 75 11.76 1.87 9.86
CA ARG A 75 12.20 0.50 9.58
C ARG A 75 11.85 0.09 8.17
N VAL A 76 12.59 -0.88 7.65
CA VAL A 76 12.41 -1.47 6.32
C VAL A 76 12.38 -3.00 6.38
N PRO A 77 11.74 -3.68 5.42
CA PRO A 77 10.99 -3.11 4.29
C PRO A 77 9.72 -2.39 4.75
N ALA A 78 9.34 -1.32 4.06
CA ALA A 78 8.09 -0.63 4.35
C ALA A 78 7.42 -0.12 3.08
N VAL A 79 6.09 -0.02 3.11
CA VAL A 79 5.28 0.47 2.01
C VAL A 79 4.36 1.56 2.52
N ALA A 80 4.41 2.75 1.92
CA ALA A 80 3.41 3.80 2.13
C ALA A 80 2.54 3.96 0.88
N LEU A 81 1.26 4.25 1.08
CA LEU A 81 0.30 4.42 -0.02
C LEU A 81 -0.03 5.90 -0.21
N GLU A 82 0.03 6.33 -1.46
CA GLU A 82 -0.39 7.65 -1.90
C GLU A 82 -1.45 7.54 -2.99
N ARG A 83 -2.39 8.47 -2.99
CA ARG A 83 -3.38 8.63 -4.06
C ARG A 83 -2.97 9.78 -4.96
N LEU A 84 -3.08 9.58 -6.27
CA LEU A 84 -2.96 10.62 -7.27
C LEU A 84 -4.37 11.00 -7.73
N ASP A 85 -4.71 12.28 -7.64
CA ASP A 85 -5.96 12.79 -8.19
C ASP A 85 -5.86 13.03 -9.71
N ALA A 86 -6.97 13.39 -10.34
CA ALA A 86 -7.05 13.62 -11.78
C ALA A 86 -6.18 14.81 -12.25
N ASP A 87 -5.87 15.74 -11.35
CA ASP A 87 -5.04 16.93 -11.61
C ASP A 87 -3.55 16.66 -11.35
N GLY A 88 -3.20 15.44 -10.91
CA GLY A 88 -1.84 15.00 -10.65
C GLY A 88 -1.31 15.37 -9.26
N HIS A 89 -2.15 15.86 -8.34
CA HIS A 89 -1.72 16.08 -6.96
C HIS A 89 -1.62 14.75 -6.22
N VAL A 90 -0.58 14.68 -5.39
CA VAL A 90 -0.27 13.52 -4.56
C VAL A 90 -0.84 13.74 -3.16
N HIS A 91 -1.62 12.77 -2.69
CA HIS A 91 -2.23 12.76 -1.38
C HIS A 91 -1.75 11.54 -0.60
N ASP A 92 -1.02 11.74 0.50
CA ASP A 92 -0.66 10.66 1.42
C ASP A 92 -1.92 10.05 2.05
N ALA A 93 -2.20 8.77 1.76
CA ALA A 93 -3.37 8.07 2.28
C ALA A 93 -3.26 7.72 3.76
N ARG A 94 -2.07 7.94 4.32
CA ARG A 94 -1.68 7.65 5.69
C ARG A 94 -1.69 6.18 6.11
N ILE A 95 -1.66 5.26 5.14
CA ILE A 95 -1.59 3.81 5.37
C ILE A 95 -0.14 3.34 5.14
N ARG A 96 0.39 2.57 6.10
CA ARG A 96 1.75 2.02 6.04
C ARG A 96 1.73 0.53 6.38
N PHE A 97 2.52 -0.23 5.63
CA PHE A 97 2.87 -1.61 5.94
C PHE A 97 4.34 -1.62 6.32
N ILE A 98 4.65 -2.12 7.53
CA ILE A 98 6.03 -2.25 8.02
C ILE A 98 6.34 -3.74 8.11
N GLY A 99 7.28 -4.21 7.30
CA GLY A 99 7.55 -5.62 7.05
C GLY A 99 6.98 -6.11 5.72
N THR A 100 7.25 -7.38 5.40
CA THR A 100 6.82 -8.02 4.14
C THR A 100 5.33 -8.34 4.17
N PRO A 101 4.51 -7.82 3.24
CA PRO A 101 3.08 -8.11 3.16
C PRO A 101 2.83 -9.44 2.44
N SER A 102 3.31 -10.55 3.00
CA SER A 102 3.17 -11.90 2.44
C SER A 102 1.98 -12.67 3.04
N GLY A 103 1.58 -13.77 2.39
CA GLY A 103 0.49 -14.62 2.87
C GLY A 103 -0.85 -13.87 2.84
N TYR A 104 -1.65 -13.98 3.91
CA TYR A 104 -2.92 -13.26 4.01
C TYR A 104 -2.75 -11.73 4.01
N GLU A 105 -1.59 -11.21 4.40
CA GLU A 105 -1.34 -9.76 4.40
C GLU A 105 -1.17 -9.16 3.01
N PHE A 106 -0.92 -9.99 1.99
CA PHE A 106 -0.97 -9.54 0.60
C PHE A 106 -2.39 -9.06 0.25
N ILE A 107 -3.42 -9.77 0.73
CA ILE A 107 -4.81 -9.36 0.52
C ILE A 107 -5.11 -8.06 1.27
N SER A 108 -4.59 -7.88 2.49
CA SER A 108 -4.68 -6.61 3.23
C SER A 108 -4.11 -5.44 2.42
N LEU A 109 -2.95 -5.62 1.80
CA LEU A 109 -2.34 -4.63 0.92
C LEU A 109 -3.23 -4.33 -0.29
N VAL A 110 -3.74 -5.35 -0.97
CA VAL A 110 -4.65 -5.18 -2.11
C VAL A 110 -5.90 -4.40 -1.72
N GLN A 111 -6.53 -4.72 -0.57
CA GLN A 111 -7.70 -3.99 -0.08
C GLN A 111 -7.38 -2.53 0.23
N ALA A 112 -6.19 -2.26 0.80
CA ALA A 112 -5.74 -0.90 1.02
C ALA A 112 -5.56 -0.14 -0.30
N VAL A 113 -4.93 -0.74 -1.32
CA VAL A 113 -4.80 -0.14 -2.65
C VAL A 113 -6.16 0.17 -3.27
N LEU A 114 -7.11 -0.75 -3.20
CA LEU A 114 -8.48 -0.53 -3.70
C LEU A 114 -9.19 0.62 -2.97
N LEU A 115 -9.10 0.66 -1.64
CA LEU A 115 -9.67 1.72 -0.82
C LEU A 115 -9.08 3.09 -1.17
N VAL A 116 -7.74 3.18 -1.27
CA VAL A 116 -7.03 4.41 -1.66
C VAL A 116 -7.33 4.78 -3.10
N GLY A 117 -7.51 3.80 -3.98
CA GLY A 117 -7.94 3.96 -5.38
C GLY A 117 -9.37 4.43 -5.56
N GLY A 118 -10.11 4.71 -4.48
CA GLY A 118 -11.44 5.30 -4.52
C GLY A 118 -12.59 4.31 -4.40
N ARG A 119 -12.32 3.03 -4.11
CA ARG A 119 -13.37 2.05 -3.82
C ARG A 119 -14.10 2.42 -2.53
N PRO A 120 -15.45 2.32 -2.48
CA PRO A 120 -16.19 2.60 -1.25
C PRO A 120 -15.73 1.70 -0.09
N SER A 121 -15.53 2.28 1.10
CA SER A 121 -15.10 1.55 2.29
C SER A 121 -16.07 0.50 2.84
N GLY A 122 -17.29 0.41 2.29
CA GLY A 122 -18.35 -0.47 2.80
C GLY A 122 -18.93 -0.06 4.17
N LEU A 123 -18.43 1.01 4.80
CA LEU A 123 -18.95 1.52 6.06
C LEU A 123 -20.36 2.09 5.87
N THR A 124 -21.25 1.77 6.81
CA THR A 124 -22.56 2.41 6.94
C THR A 124 -22.41 3.91 7.21
N GLU A 125 -23.44 4.69 6.87
CA GLU A 125 -23.45 6.14 7.14
C GLU A 125 -23.25 6.47 8.62
N GLU A 126 -23.82 5.66 9.52
CA GLU A 126 -23.61 5.78 10.96
C GLU A 126 -22.13 5.65 11.33
N ASN A 127 -21.46 4.60 10.83
CA ASN A 127 -20.05 4.37 11.11
C ASN A 127 -19.17 5.45 10.48
N ARG A 128 -19.48 5.92 9.27
CA ARG A 128 -18.78 7.05 8.64
C ARG A 128 -18.85 8.31 9.51
N ARG A 129 -20.04 8.65 10.03
CA ARG A 129 -20.22 9.79 10.95
C ARG A 129 -19.38 9.63 12.22
N ARG A 130 -19.30 8.43 12.79
CA ARG A 130 -18.46 8.14 13.96
C ARG A 130 -16.97 8.33 13.67
N VAL A 131 -16.49 7.83 12.53
CA VAL A 131 -15.08 8.02 12.13
C VAL A 131 -14.77 9.50 11.87
N MET A 132 -15.67 10.24 11.21
CA MET A 132 -15.50 11.69 10.96
C MET A 132 -15.49 12.53 12.26
N ALA A 133 -16.08 12.02 13.34
CA ALA A 133 -16.09 12.71 14.64
C ALA A 133 -14.75 12.60 15.40
N VAL A 134 -13.80 11.78 14.93
CA VAL A 134 -12.45 11.69 15.51
C VAL A 134 -11.69 12.98 15.20
N ASN A 135 -11.53 13.83 16.21
CA ASN A 135 -10.95 15.17 16.09
C ASN A 135 -9.55 15.29 16.74
N GLN A 136 -8.99 14.17 17.19
CA GLN A 136 -7.63 14.08 17.71
C GLN A 136 -6.80 13.16 16.83
N PRO A 137 -5.49 13.44 16.66
CA PRO A 137 -4.61 12.52 15.94
C PRO A 137 -4.57 11.15 16.61
N VAL A 138 -4.91 10.10 15.86
CA VAL A 138 -4.82 8.70 16.32
C VAL A 138 -3.82 7.96 15.45
N ARG A 139 -2.82 7.34 16.08
CA ARG A 139 -1.90 6.39 15.43
C ARG A 139 -2.34 4.97 15.78
N MET A 140 -2.90 4.26 14.81
CA MET A 140 -3.27 2.85 14.96
C MET A 140 -2.12 1.96 14.48
N GLN A 141 -1.76 0.96 15.28
CA GLN A 141 -0.75 -0.03 14.93
C GLN A 141 -1.36 -1.43 15.11
N VAL A 142 -1.34 -2.21 14.04
CA VAL A 142 -1.81 -3.60 14.04
C VAL A 142 -0.59 -4.48 13.83
N PHE A 143 -0.34 -5.39 14.78
CA PHE A 143 0.78 -6.33 14.72
C PHE A 143 0.26 -7.69 14.31
N THR A 144 0.79 -8.23 13.22
CA THR A 144 0.44 -9.55 12.70
C THR A 144 1.69 -10.36 12.42
N THR A 145 1.53 -11.67 12.32
CA THR A 145 2.58 -12.59 11.89
C THR A 145 2.17 -13.20 10.55
N PRO A 146 3.04 -13.24 9.54
CA PRO A 146 2.75 -13.99 8.33
C PRO A 146 2.45 -15.45 8.69
N THR A 147 1.35 -15.98 8.18
CA THR A 147 0.98 -17.41 8.28
C THR A 147 1.56 -18.20 7.14
#